data_AF-A0AAJ6HHG2-F1
#
_entry.id   AF-A0AAJ6HHG2-F1
#
_cell.length_a   1.000
_cell.length_b   1.000
_cell.length_c   1.000
_cell.angle_alpha   90.00
_cell.angle_beta   90.00
_cell.angle_gamma   90.00
#
_symmetry.space_group_name_H-M   'P 1'
#
loop_
_entity.id
_entity.type
_entity.pdbx_description
1 polymer ?
#
loop_
_entity_poly.entity_id
_entity_poly.type
_entity_poly.pdbx_seq_one_letter_code
_entity_poly.pdbx_strand_id
1 'polypeptide(L)'
;MTKQAQQTVLAAELPERGQPLAGGVFVTRYWLNGVERALILLPDELSGQWGEYGVEIKGAGSYSDGEANTRAMAESGSVIAVKALELDGFIPSCLEGQLLMAAKADGLVELREDRWHWLSSQRSAYDAYDMVFVGGWLSGNAKDDERLARPVRSLPIQ
;
A
#
# COMPACT_ATOMS: atom_id res chain seq x y z
N MET A 1 19.20 -12.22 0.67
CA MET A 1 18.48 -10.97 0.35
C MET A 1 19.41 -9.81 0.64
N THR A 2 19.90 -9.16 -0.40
CA THR A 2 20.79 -7.99 -0.28
C THR A 2 19.99 -6.87 0.37
N LYS A 3 20.53 -6.28 1.43
CA LYS A 3 19.97 -5.11 2.11
C LYS A 3 20.04 -3.94 1.12
N GLN A 4 19.02 -3.76 0.29
CA GLN A 4 18.94 -2.62 -0.62
C GLN A 4 18.93 -1.35 0.24
N ALA A 5 19.85 -0.44 -0.05
CA ALA A 5 19.89 0.85 0.63
C ALA A 5 18.53 1.53 0.41
N GLN A 6 17.86 1.91 1.50
CA GLN A 6 16.61 2.65 1.43
C GLN A 6 16.89 3.94 0.65
N GLN A 7 16.30 4.06 -0.54
CA GLN A 7 16.38 5.32 -1.29
C GLN A 7 15.71 6.40 -0.45
N THR A 8 16.39 7.53 -0.26
CA THR A 8 15.86 8.72 0.39
C THR A 8 15.64 9.82 -0.66
N VAL A 9 14.81 10.80 -0.35
CA VAL A 9 14.58 11.97 -1.20
C VAL A 9 14.79 13.24 -0.38
N LEU A 10 15.46 14.23 -0.95
CA LEU A 10 15.63 15.52 -0.28
C LEU A 10 14.32 16.30 -0.34
N ALA A 11 13.96 16.99 0.75
CA ALA A 11 12.73 17.79 0.79
C ALA A 11 12.66 18.84 -0.34
N ALA A 12 13.80 19.39 -0.75
CA ALA A 12 13.91 20.37 -1.84
C ALA A 12 13.74 19.77 -3.24
N GLU A 13 13.83 18.45 -3.37
CA GLU A 13 13.70 17.71 -4.64
C GLU A 13 12.32 17.07 -4.81
N LEU A 14 11.44 17.21 -3.82
CA LEU A 14 10.07 16.73 -3.94
C LEU A 14 9.33 17.54 -5.02
N PRO A 15 8.72 16.88 -6.01
CA PRO A 15 7.87 17.57 -6.95
C PRO A 15 6.53 17.94 -6.30
N GLU A 16 5.68 18.68 -7.00
CA GLU A 16 4.30 18.90 -6.56
C GLU A 16 3.52 17.58 -6.49
N ARG A 17 2.51 17.50 -5.60
CA ARG A 17 1.63 16.31 -5.55
C ARG A 17 1.01 16.08 -6.93
N GLY A 18 0.87 14.82 -7.34
CA GLY A 18 0.39 14.43 -8.68
C GLY A 18 1.48 14.37 -9.75
N GLN A 19 2.70 14.83 -9.47
CA GLN A 19 3.82 14.75 -10.42
C GLN A 19 4.64 13.45 -10.27
N PRO A 20 5.41 13.05 -11.30
CA PRO A 20 6.23 11.85 -11.25
C PRO A 20 7.32 11.89 -10.18
N LEU A 21 7.48 10.81 -9.42
CA LEU A 21 8.58 10.57 -8.49
C LEU A 21 8.89 9.08 -8.42
N ALA A 22 10.18 8.72 -8.50
CA ALA A 22 10.64 7.35 -8.35
C ALA A 22 9.83 6.31 -9.18
N GLY A 23 9.52 6.59 -10.44
CA GLY A 23 8.77 5.64 -11.29
C GLY A 23 7.28 5.49 -10.98
N GLY A 24 6.73 6.33 -10.09
CA GLY A 24 5.30 6.44 -9.82
C GLY A 24 4.86 7.90 -9.71
N VAL A 25 3.71 8.14 -9.10
CA VAL A 25 3.16 9.48 -8.85
C VAL A 25 3.32 9.86 -7.39
N PHE A 26 3.89 11.03 -7.09
CA PHE A 26 3.98 11.54 -5.73
C PHE A 26 2.60 11.90 -5.19
N VAL A 27 2.13 11.17 -4.18
CA VAL A 27 0.78 11.29 -3.61
C VAL A 27 0.75 12.39 -2.56
N THR A 28 1.59 12.25 -1.54
CA THR A 28 1.65 13.17 -0.39
C THR A 28 2.87 12.86 0.48
N ARG A 29 3.20 13.80 1.37
CA ARG A 29 4.06 13.57 2.53
C ARG A 29 3.22 12.94 3.64
N TYR A 30 3.78 12.02 4.42
CA TYR A 30 3.16 11.47 5.62
C TYR A 30 4.22 11.10 6.65
N TRP A 31 3.81 10.87 7.90
CA TRP A 31 4.71 10.50 8.99
C TRP A 31 4.52 9.04 9.37
N LEU A 32 5.63 8.32 9.48
CA LEU A 32 5.66 6.94 9.95
C LEU A 32 6.85 6.76 10.90
N ASN A 33 6.57 6.31 12.13
CA ASN A 33 7.58 6.06 13.16
C ASN A 33 8.54 7.25 13.41
N GLY A 34 8.01 8.48 13.35
CA GLY A 34 8.79 9.71 13.56
C GLY A 34 9.67 10.12 12.37
N VAL A 35 9.51 9.47 11.20
CA VAL A 35 10.18 9.84 9.96
C VAL A 35 9.15 10.37 8.99
N GLU A 36 9.43 11.54 8.41
CA GLU A 36 8.64 12.08 7.31
C GLU A 36 8.97 11.33 6.02
N ARG A 37 7.95 10.98 5.24
CA ARG A 37 8.10 10.12 4.06
C ARG A 37 7.27 10.62 2.89
N ALA A 38 7.76 10.40 1.68
CA ALA A 38 7.00 10.57 0.46
C ALA A 38 6.28 9.27 0.13
N LEU A 39 4.95 9.32 0.00
CA LEU A 39 4.15 8.20 -0.52
C LEU A 39 4.02 8.35 -2.03
N ILE A 40 4.34 7.28 -2.76
CA ILE A 40 4.33 7.23 -4.22
C ILE A 40 3.39 6.12 -4.68
N LEU A 41 2.44 6.42 -5.57
CA LEU A 41 1.58 5.42 -6.20
C LEU A 41 2.31 4.81 -7.40
N LEU A 42 2.47 3.48 -7.42
CA LEU A 42 3.02 2.77 -8.57
C LEU A 42 1.95 2.55 -9.66
N PRO A 43 2.36 2.40 -10.94
CA PRO A 43 1.42 2.27 -12.05
C PRO A 43 0.64 0.95 -12.02
N ASP A 44 1.21 -0.10 -11.43
CA ASP A 44 0.67 -1.45 -11.42
C ASP A 44 -0.64 -1.61 -10.62
N GLU A 45 -1.43 -2.60 -11.04
CA GLU A 45 -2.58 -3.11 -10.29
C GLU A 45 -2.45 -4.63 -10.22
N LEU A 46 -2.27 -5.15 -9.01
CA LEU A 46 -2.03 -6.57 -8.81
C LEU A 46 -3.33 -7.28 -8.45
N SER A 47 -3.49 -8.54 -8.85
CA SER A 47 -4.62 -9.38 -8.45
C SER A 47 -4.13 -10.60 -7.69
N GLY A 48 -4.88 -11.00 -6.66
CA GLY A 48 -4.65 -12.21 -5.91
C GLY A 48 -5.38 -12.25 -4.57
N GLN A 49 -5.28 -13.39 -3.90
CA GLN A 49 -5.72 -13.55 -2.52
C GLN A 49 -4.83 -12.76 -1.56
N TRP A 50 -5.42 -12.28 -0.46
CA TRP A 50 -4.69 -11.53 0.55
C TRP A 50 -3.70 -12.43 1.32
N GLY A 51 -4.14 -13.63 1.72
CA GLY A 51 -3.40 -14.63 2.49
C GLY A 51 -4.31 -15.81 2.82
N GLU A 52 -3.83 -16.79 3.59
CA GLU A 52 -4.64 -17.97 3.92
C GLU A 52 -5.81 -17.63 4.86
N TYR A 53 -7.00 -18.12 4.53
CA TYR A 53 -8.20 -17.94 5.35
C TYR A 53 -8.08 -18.71 6.68
N GLY A 54 -8.46 -18.07 7.78
CA GLY A 54 -8.34 -18.64 9.13
C GLY A 54 -6.95 -18.56 9.73
N VAL A 55 -5.99 -17.92 9.04
CA VAL A 55 -4.61 -17.74 9.53
C VAL A 55 -4.37 -16.28 9.90
N GLU A 56 -3.93 -16.05 11.12
CA GLU A 56 -3.43 -14.75 11.57
C GLU A 56 -1.96 -14.58 11.18
N ILE A 57 -1.64 -13.48 10.49
CA ILE A 57 -0.27 -13.17 10.05
C ILE A 57 0.30 -12.15 11.04
N LYS A 58 1.16 -12.64 11.95
CA LYS A 58 1.82 -11.78 12.92
C LYS A 58 2.67 -10.72 12.19
N GLY A 59 2.44 -9.45 12.50
CA GLY A 59 3.13 -8.32 11.88
C GLY A 59 2.39 -7.68 10.70
N ALA A 60 1.26 -8.23 10.25
CA ALA A 60 0.42 -7.64 9.21
C ALA A 60 -0.74 -6.79 9.72
N GLY A 61 -0.74 -6.40 11.01
CA GLY A 61 -1.84 -5.67 11.65
C GLY A 61 -1.67 -4.15 11.69
N SER A 62 -0.60 -3.59 11.13
CA SER A 62 -0.35 -2.15 11.22
C SER A 62 -1.37 -1.36 10.41
N TYR A 63 -1.89 -0.27 10.98
CA TYR A 63 -2.78 0.65 10.27
C TYR A 63 -2.06 1.66 9.38
N SER A 64 -0.75 1.84 9.58
CA SER A 64 0.03 2.92 8.95
C SER A 64 1.31 2.45 8.26
N ASP A 65 1.73 1.21 8.50
CA ASP A 65 2.99 0.65 7.99
C ASP A 65 2.69 -0.48 7.00
N GLY A 66 2.30 -0.10 5.78
CA GLY A 66 1.95 -1.09 4.76
C GLY A 66 3.16 -1.91 4.29
N GLU A 67 4.36 -1.34 4.38
CA GLU A 67 5.59 -2.05 4.02
C GLU A 67 5.88 -3.19 5.01
N ALA A 68 5.84 -2.91 6.32
CA ALA A 68 6.02 -3.94 7.35
C ALA A 68 4.96 -5.04 7.21
N ASN A 69 3.70 -4.65 6.98
CA ASN A 69 2.62 -5.61 6.77
C ASN A 69 2.87 -6.51 5.56
N THR A 70 3.21 -5.90 4.41
CA THR A 70 3.41 -6.63 3.16
C THR A 70 4.59 -7.58 3.25
N ARG A 71 5.67 -7.21 3.97
CA ARG A 71 6.78 -8.11 4.25
C ARG A 71 6.34 -9.33 5.08
N ALA A 72 5.57 -9.12 6.16
CA ALA A 72 5.03 -10.22 6.96
C ALA A 72 4.08 -11.13 6.15
N MET A 73 3.27 -10.54 5.27
CA MET A 73 2.41 -11.29 4.34
C MET A 73 3.23 -12.17 3.39
N ALA A 74 4.26 -11.61 2.76
CA ALA A 74 5.14 -12.36 1.84
C ALA A 74 5.91 -13.48 2.55
N GLU A 75 6.43 -13.22 3.76
CA GLU A 75 7.08 -14.25 4.59
C GLU A 75 6.13 -15.40 4.96
N SER A 76 4.83 -15.11 5.02
CA SER A 76 3.77 -16.11 5.27
C SER A 76 3.22 -16.74 3.99
N GLY A 77 3.83 -16.48 2.83
CA GLY A 77 3.47 -17.10 1.55
C GLY A 77 2.40 -16.38 0.73
N SER A 78 2.01 -15.14 1.09
CA SER A 78 1.06 -14.36 0.28
C SER A 78 1.64 -13.99 -1.08
N VAL A 79 1.05 -14.56 -2.15
CA VAL A 79 1.52 -14.37 -3.53
C VAL A 79 1.38 -12.91 -3.99
N ILE A 80 0.28 -12.23 -3.63
CA ILE A 80 0.08 -10.82 -4.02
C ILE A 80 1.08 -9.90 -3.32
N ALA A 81 1.47 -10.21 -2.08
CA ALA A 81 2.49 -9.46 -1.35
C ALA A 81 3.89 -9.66 -1.95
N VAL A 82 4.23 -10.89 -2.35
CA VAL A 82 5.49 -11.18 -3.06
C VAL A 82 5.57 -10.36 -4.35
N LYS A 83 4.51 -10.37 -5.17
CA LYS A 83 4.45 -9.55 -6.40
C LYS A 83 4.61 -8.05 -6.13
N ALA A 84 4.01 -7.53 -5.06
CA ALA A 84 4.17 -6.11 -4.70
C ALA A 84 5.62 -5.77 -4.35
N LEU A 85 6.30 -6.64 -3.59
CA LEU A 85 7.71 -6.45 -3.22
C LEU A 85 8.66 -6.61 -4.41
N GLU A 86 8.34 -7.45 -5.39
CA GLU A 86 9.12 -7.58 -6.64
C GLU A 86 9.12 -6.29 -7.48
N LEU A 87 8.11 -5.44 -7.31
CA LEU A 87 8.04 -4.10 -7.92
C LEU A 87 8.79 -3.03 -7.11
N ASP A 88 9.54 -3.43 -6.08
CA ASP A 88 10.10 -2.51 -5.08
C ASP A 88 9.02 -1.61 -4.46
N GLY A 89 7.83 -2.19 -4.24
CA GLY A 89 6.67 -1.54 -3.64
C GLY A 89 6.05 -2.40 -2.56
N PHE A 90 4.89 -1.98 -2.05
CA PHE A 90 4.13 -2.73 -1.06
C PHE A 90 2.63 -2.44 -1.17
N ILE A 91 1.81 -3.31 -0.58
CA ILE A 91 0.35 -3.11 -0.52
C ILE A 91 0.06 -2.08 0.59
N PRO A 92 -0.65 -0.98 0.28
CA PRO A 92 -0.87 0.09 1.23
C PRO A 92 -1.64 -0.39 2.46
N SER A 93 -1.29 0.12 3.65
CA SER A 93 -2.08 -0.02 4.87
C SER A 93 -3.38 0.80 4.80
N CYS A 94 -4.23 0.71 5.82
CA CYS A 94 -5.44 1.53 5.94
C CYS A 94 -5.19 3.04 5.78
N LEU A 95 -4.18 3.58 6.47
CA LEU A 95 -3.84 5.01 6.36
C LEU A 95 -3.41 5.35 4.94
N GLU A 96 -2.48 4.58 4.37
CA GLU A 96 -1.93 4.84 3.04
C GLU A 96 -3.01 4.73 1.96
N GLY A 97 -3.93 3.77 2.08
CA GLY A 97 -5.11 3.66 1.21
C GLY A 97 -6.00 4.90 1.27
N GLN A 98 -6.21 5.49 2.46
CA GLN A 98 -6.96 6.74 2.59
C GLN A 98 -6.21 7.95 2.02
N LEU A 99 -4.87 7.97 2.09
CA LEU A 99 -4.08 9.01 1.43
C LEU A 99 -4.18 8.91 -0.10
N LEU A 100 -4.25 7.70 -0.66
CA LEU A 100 -4.55 7.48 -2.08
C LEU A 100 -5.96 8.00 -2.44
N MET A 101 -6.96 7.69 -1.61
CA MET A 101 -8.33 8.18 -1.82
C MET A 101 -8.41 9.70 -1.79
N ALA A 102 -7.72 10.36 -0.85
CA ALA A 102 -7.66 11.81 -0.79
C ALA A 102 -6.99 12.40 -2.04
N ALA A 103 -5.88 11.82 -2.51
CA ALA A 103 -5.23 12.26 -3.73
C ALA A 103 -6.10 12.07 -4.99
N LYS A 104 -6.89 10.99 -5.06
CA LYS A 104 -7.90 10.81 -6.11
C LYS A 104 -8.95 11.92 -6.05
N ALA A 105 -9.49 12.21 -4.86
CA ALA A 105 -10.52 13.24 -4.69
C ALA A 105 -10.01 14.64 -5.10
N ASP A 106 -8.72 14.90 -4.91
CA ASP A 106 -8.03 16.12 -5.36
C ASP A 106 -7.74 16.13 -6.88
N GLY A 107 -8.02 15.05 -7.61
CA GLY A 107 -7.73 14.92 -9.05
C GLY A 107 -6.26 14.68 -9.39
N LEU A 108 -5.46 14.20 -8.42
CA LEU A 108 -4.00 14.03 -8.57
C LEU A 108 -3.60 12.65 -9.11
N VAL A 109 -4.46 11.65 -8.92
CA VAL A 109 -4.25 10.27 -9.39
C VAL A 109 -5.56 9.69 -9.88
N GLU A 110 -5.47 8.77 -10.84
CA GLU A 110 -6.58 7.94 -11.27
C GLU A 110 -6.50 6.57 -10.59
N LEU A 111 -7.60 6.14 -9.97
CA LEU A 111 -7.73 4.84 -9.34
C LEU A 111 -9.01 4.19 -9.85
N ARG A 112 -8.94 2.88 -10.09
CA ARG A 112 -10.07 2.09 -10.56
C ARG A 112 -11.19 2.07 -9.51
N GLU A 113 -12.41 2.37 -9.94
CA GLU A 113 -13.55 2.58 -9.02
C GLU A 113 -14.59 1.45 -9.02
N ASP A 114 -14.57 0.56 -10.03
CA ASP A 114 -15.53 -0.54 -10.20
C ASP A 114 -15.14 -1.82 -9.44
N ARG A 115 -14.11 -1.77 -8.59
CA ARG A 115 -13.55 -2.93 -7.89
C ARG A 115 -13.10 -2.59 -6.47
N TRP A 116 -13.00 -3.63 -5.66
CA TRP A 116 -12.43 -3.58 -4.32
C TRP A 116 -10.93 -3.89 -4.38
N HIS A 117 -10.15 -3.15 -3.59
CA HIS A 117 -8.71 -3.28 -3.49
C HIS A 117 -8.28 -3.62 -2.06
N TRP A 118 -7.54 -4.71 -1.91
CA TRP A 118 -6.88 -5.10 -0.69
C TRP A 118 -5.97 -3.99 -0.15
N LEU A 119 -6.04 -3.83 1.16
CA LEU A 119 -5.05 -3.14 1.97
C LEU A 119 -4.27 -4.19 2.77
N SER A 120 -3.03 -3.90 3.12
CA SER A 120 -2.16 -4.84 3.84
C SER A 120 -2.51 -4.98 5.33
N SER A 121 -3.38 -4.13 5.86
CA SER A 121 -3.82 -4.19 7.25
C SER A 121 -4.78 -5.37 7.45
N GLN A 122 -4.35 -6.36 8.23
CA GLN A 122 -5.16 -7.48 8.67
C GLN A 122 -6.14 -7.03 9.76
N ARG A 123 -7.39 -7.50 9.69
CA ARG A 123 -8.41 -7.25 10.71
C ARG A 123 -8.53 -8.41 11.68
N SER A 124 -8.48 -9.64 11.18
CA SER A 124 -8.62 -10.88 11.96
C SER A 124 -7.92 -12.03 11.26
N ALA A 125 -7.99 -13.24 11.84
CA ALA A 125 -7.57 -14.47 11.16
C ALA A 125 -8.39 -14.75 9.88
N TYR A 126 -9.62 -14.26 9.81
CA TYR A 126 -10.55 -14.50 8.69
C TYR A 126 -10.59 -13.36 7.69
N ASP A 127 -10.40 -12.12 8.14
CA ASP A 127 -10.66 -10.91 7.35
C ASP A 127 -9.43 -10.01 7.20
N ALA A 128 -9.37 -9.31 6.07
CA ALA A 128 -8.44 -8.22 5.81
C ALA A 128 -9.19 -6.97 5.36
N TYR A 129 -8.58 -5.79 5.54
CA TYR A 129 -9.17 -4.56 5.06
C TYR A 129 -9.06 -4.41 3.54
N ASP A 130 -10.10 -3.89 2.93
CA ASP A 130 -10.11 -3.45 1.54
C ASP A 130 -10.86 -2.13 1.40
N MET A 131 -10.71 -1.52 0.23
CA MET A 131 -11.30 -0.24 -0.10
C MET A 131 -11.83 -0.24 -1.53
N VAL A 132 -12.97 0.43 -1.74
CA VAL A 132 -13.41 0.85 -3.07
C VAL A 132 -13.20 2.36 -3.24
N PHE A 133 -12.52 2.76 -4.32
CA PHE A 133 -12.12 4.15 -4.55
C PHE A 133 -13.23 5.05 -5.10
N VAL A 134 -14.46 4.55 -5.29
CA VAL A 134 -15.59 5.39 -5.70
C VAL A 134 -15.91 6.47 -4.67
N GLY A 135 -16.03 6.06 -3.40
CA GLY A 135 -16.30 6.95 -2.26
C GLY A 135 -15.38 6.71 -1.06
N GLY A 136 -14.38 5.82 -1.19
CA GLY A 136 -13.44 5.50 -0.11
C GLY A 136 -14.03 4.60 0.98
N TRP A 137 -14.98 3.73 0.63
CA TRP A 137 -15.59 2.82 1.62
C TRP A 137 -14.55 1.79 2.06
N LEU A 138 -14.21 1.82 3.34
CA LEU A 138 -13.34 0.84 3.98
C LEU A 138 -14.18 -0.32 4.51
N SER A 139 -13.86 -1.54 4.09
CA SER A 139 -14.55 -2.76 4.52
C SER A 139 -13.56 -3.83 4.97
N GLY A 140 -14.06 -4.86 5.65
CA GLY A 140 -13.31 -6.08 5.92
C GLY A 140 -13.98 -7.24 5.20
N ASN A 141 -13.24 -7.92 4.32
CA ASN A 141 -13.72 -9.11 3.63
C ASN A 141 -12.85 -10.33 3.94
N ALA A 142 -13.42 -11.50 3.69
CA ALA A 142 -12.78 -12.79 3.91
C ALA A 142 -11.53 -12.93 3.04
N LYS A 143 -10.45 -13.50 3.60
CA LYS A 143 -9.14 -13.58 2.91
C LYS A 143 -9.08 -14.55 1.74
N ASP A 144 -10.05 -15.47 1.63
CA ASP A 144 -10.17 -16.41 0.50
C ASP A 144 -10.63 -15.73 -0.79
N ASP A 145 -11.14 -14.51 -0.69
CA ASP A 145 -11.47 -13.67 -1.82
C ASP A 145 -10.22 -13.26 -2.63
N GLU A 146 -10.36 -13.28 -3.96
CA GLU A 146 -9.42 -12.57 -4.83
C GLU A 146 -9.88 -11.12 -5.00
N ARG A 147 -8.96 -10.17 -4.74
CA ARG A 147 -9.17 -8.74 -4.98
C ARG A 147 -7.92 -8.13 -5.59
N LEU A 148 -8.03 -6.84 -5.92
CA LEU A 148 -6.94 -6.08 -6.53
C LEU A 148 -6.07 -5.45 -5.43
N ALA A 149 -4.86 -5.00 -5.74
CA ALA A 149 -4.06 -4.15 -4.86
C ALA A 149 -3.43 -3.03 -5.70
N ARG A 150 -3.28 -1.86 -5.09
CA ARG A 150 -2.61 -0.69 -5.68
C ARG A 150 -1.27 -0.48 -4.99
N PRO A 151 -0.17 -1.06 -5.51
CA PRO A 151 1.12 -0.97 -4.84
C PRO A 151 1.58 0.48 -4.72
N VAL A 152 2.22 0.77 -3.58
CA VAL A 152 2.83 2.06 -3.30
C VAL A 152 4.31 1.88 -2.96
N ARG A 153 5.08 2.95 -3.04
CA ARG A 153 6.43 3.06 -2.50
C ARG A 153 6.47 4.17 -1.46
N SER A 154 7.37 4.05 -0.48
CA SER A 154 7.52 5.04 0.59
C SER A 154 8.99 5.35 0.82
N LEU A 155 9.40 6.59 0.52
CA LEU A 155 10.79 7.04 0.66
C LEU A 155 10.93 7.97 1.86
N PRO A 156 11.91 7.77 2.76
CA PRO A 156 12.23 8.76 3.78
C PRO A 156 12.61 10.10 3.15
N ILE A 157 12.11 11.19 3.72
CA ILE A 157 12.46 12.56 3.36
C ILE A 157 13.56 13.06 4.29
N GLN A 158 14.59 13.69 3.72
CA GLN A 158 15.72 14.30 4.42
C GLN A 158 15.80 15.81 4.20
#